data_AF-W0VDV8-F1
#
_entry.id   AF-W0VDV8-F1
#
_cell.length_a   1.000
_cell.length_b   1.000
_cell.length_c   1.000
_cell.angle_alpha   90.00
_cell.angle_beta   90.00
_cell.angle_gamma   90.00
#
_symmetry.space_group_name_H-M   'P 1'
#
loop_
_entity.id
_entity.type
_entity.pdbx_description
1 polymer ?
#
loop_
_entity_poly.entity_id
_entity_poly.type
_entity_poly.pdbx_seq_one_letter_code
_entity_poly.pdbx_strand_id
1 'polypeptide(L)' 'MFDAVVWVPEIHDENIVVIAFKKSPELDFSVLYERAAAIKSRFNMPAKSWVTGLKSWMQDQL' A
#
# COMPACT_ATOMS: atom_id res chain seq x y z
N MET A 1 -2.25 3.41 20.83
CA MET A 1 -3.43 3.06 20.01
C MET A 1 -3.18 3.64 18.63
N PHE A 2 -3.33 2.83 17.59
CA PHE A 2 -3.25 3.25 16.19
C PHE A 2 -4.61 3.02 15.56
N ASP A 3 -5.14 4.01 14.85
CA ASP A 3 -6.49 3.93 14.29
C ASP A 3 -6.54 3.08 13.01
N ALA A 4 -5.40 2.91 12.32
CA ALA A 4 -5.27 2.04 11.15
C ALA A 4 -3.85 1.45 11.02
N VAL A 5 -3.74 0.17 10.71
CA VAL A 5 -2.46 -0.53 10.49
C VAL A 5 -2.53 -1.27 9.17
N VAL A 6 -1.80 -0.80 8.16
CA VAL A 6 -1.79 -1.36 6.81
C VAL A 6 -0.62 -2.34 6.64
N TRP A 7 -0.87 -3.50 6.02
CA TRP A 7 0.19 -4.37 5.49
C TRP A 7 0.26 -4.31 3.96
N VAL A 8 1.47 -4.33 3.40
CA VAL A 8 1.69 -4.53 1.97
C VAL A 8 1.93 -6.03 1.75
N PRO A 9 1.24 -6.71 0.82
CA PRO A 9 1.45 -8.14 0.58
C PRO A 9 2.88 -8.40 0.12
N GLU A 10 3.45 -9.54 0.52
CA GLU A 10 4.86 -9.92 0.28
C GLU A 10 5.29 -9.74 -1.18
N ILE A 11 6.47 -9.16 -1.37
CA ILE A 11 7.01 -8.76 -2.69
C ILE A 11 8.42 -9.34 -2.89
N HIS A 12 8.71 -10.50 -2.29
CA HIS A 12 10.00 -11.22 -2.20
C HIS A 12 10.72 -11.11 -0.84
N ASP A 13 11.41 -12.20 -0.49
CA ASP A 13 12.34 -12.36 0.64
C ASP A 13 11.78 -12.17 2.06
N GLU A 14 10.61 -12.74 2.40
CA GLU A 14 10.12 -12.86 3.79
C GLU A 14 9.96 -11.53 4.56
N ASN A 15 10.07 -10.39 3.87
CA ASN A 15 10.04 -9.06 4.46
C ASN A 15 8.63 -8.46 4.33
N ILE A 16 8.01 -8.18 5.47
CA ILE A 16 6.69 -7.56 5.56
C ILE A 16 6.86 -6.09 5.93
N VAL A 17 6.36 -5.18 5.07
CA VAL A 17 6.30 -3.75 5.38
C VAL A 17 4.93 -3.43 5.97
N VAL A 18 4.94 -2.98 7.23
CA VAL A 18 3.75 -2.53 7.96
C VAL A 18 3.80 -1.02 8.13
N ILE A 19 2.74 -0.34 7.72
CA ILE A 19 2.58 1.11 7.89
C ILE A 19 1.44 1.35 8.89
N ALA A 20 1.79 1.78 10.10
CA ALA A 20 0.84 2.12 11.14
C ALA A 20 0.55 3.63 11.13
N PHE A 21 -0.72 4.00 10.97
CA PHE A 21 -1.16 5.39 11.02
C PHE A 21 -1.76 5.69 12.39
N LYS A 22 -1.28 6.75 13.04
CA LYS A 22 -1.83 7.22 14.31
C LYS A 22 -3.29 7.69 14.17
N LYS A 23 -3.68 8.17 12.98
CA LYS A 23 -5.04 8.53 12.57
C LYS A 23 -5.34 7.90 11.23
N SER A 24 -6.53 7.36 11.02
CA SER A 24 -6.92 6.75 9.75
C SER A 24 -6.70 7.73 8.59
N PRO A 25 -5.88 7.39 7.59
CA PRO A 25 -5.64 8.26 6.46
C PRO A 25 -6.84 8.25 5.51
N GLU A 26 -7.15 9.40 4.93
CA GLU A 26 -8.03 9.46 3.76
C GLU A 26 -7.21 9.05 2.53
N LEU A 27 -7.57 7.93 1.91
CA LEU A 27 -6.81 7.33 0.82
C LEU A 27 -7.59 7.43 -0.49
N ASP A 28 -7.12 8.29 -1.40
CA ASP A 28 -7.53 8.26 -2.80
C ASP A 28 -6.64 7.28 -3.56
N PHE A 29 -7.21 6.13 -3.90
CA PHE A 29 -6.51 5.09 -4.66
C PHE A 29 -6.08 5.55 -6.06
N SER A 30 -6.77 6.53 -6.66
CA SER A 30 -6.41 7.09 -7.96
C SER A 30 -5.03 7.76 -7.89
N VAL A 31 -4.83 8.59 -6.86
CA VAL A 31 -3.55 9.26 -6.59
C VAL A 31 -2.45 8.23 -6.26
N LEU A 32 -2.79 7.19 -5.49
CA LEU A 32 -1.83 6.13 -5.17
C LEU A 32 -1.37 5.37 -6.41
N TYR A 33 -2.28 5.05 -7.34
CA TYR A 33 -1.93 4.37 -8.59
C TYR A 33 -1.07 5.24 -9.53
N GLU A 34 -1.31 6.55 -9.56
CA GLU A 34 -0.47 7.50 -10.31
C GLU A 34 0.96 7.53 -9.73
N ARG A 35 1.10 7.65 -8.41
CA ARG A 35 2.41 7.60 -7.75
C ARG A 35 3.11 6.26 -7.95
N ALA A 36 2.37 5.16 -7.90
CA ALA A 36 2.90 3.84 -8.19
C ALA A 36 3.41 3.71 -9.63
N ALA A 37 2.75 4.36 -10.60
CA ALA A 37 3.24 4.42 -11.98
C ALA A 37 4.57 5.18 -12.08
N ALA A 38 4.71 6.31 -11.38
CA ALA A 38 5.95 7.06 -11.32
C ALA A 38 7.10 6.25 -10.68
N ILE A 39 6.82 5.52 -9.59
CA ILE A 39 7.79 4.65 -8.92
C ILE A 39 8.21 3.50 -9.83
N LYS A 40 7.26 2.83 -10.50
CA LYS A 40 7.57 1.78 -11.48
C LYS A 40 8.44 2.31 -12.62
N SER A 41 8.12 3.49 -13.15
CA SER A 41 8.89 4.10 -14.23
C SER A 41 10.33 4.41 -13.82
N ARG A 42 10.53 4.93 -12.60
CA ARG A 42 11.84 5.39 -12.12
C ARG A 42 12.73 4.29 -11.54
N PHE A 43 12.13 3.27 -10.92
CA PHE A 43 12.85 2.25 -10.15
C PHE A 43 12.59 0.82 -10.60
N ASN A 44 11.75 0.62 -11.63
CA ASN A 44 11.29 -0.69 -12.13
C ASN A 44 10.66 -1.59 -11.05
N MET A 45 10.14 -1.00 -9.99
CA MET A 45 9.50 -1.73 -8.90
C MET A 45 8.03 -2.04 -9.21
N PRO A 46 7.47 -3.15 -8.70
CA PRO A 46 6.07 -3.51 -8.90
C PRO A 46 5.09 -2.67 -8.06
N ALA A 47 5.30 -1.36 -7.92
CA ALA A 47 4.55 -0.50 -7.00
C ALA A 47 3.02 -0.51 -7.20
N LYS A 48 2.53 -0.80 -8.42
CA LYS A 48 1.08 -0.92 -8.69
C LYS A 48 0.46 -2.15 -8.00
N SER A 49 1.20 -3.26 -7.88
CA SER A 49 0.69 -4.44 -7.16
C SER A 49 0.58 -4.16 -5.67
N TRP A 50 1.45 -3.32 -5.11
CA TRP A 50 1.41 -2.93 -3.70
C TRP A 50 0.17 -2.10 -3.38
N VAL A 51 -0.17 -1.12 -4.22
CA VAL A 51 -1.39 -0.32 -4.07
C VAL A 51 -2.65 -1.20 -4.23
N THR A 52 -2.59 -2.21 -5.11
CA THR A 52 -3.69 -3.16 -5.27
C THR A 52 -3.85 -4.05 -4.04
N GLY A 53 -2.74 -4.53 -3.48
CA GLY A 53 -2.72 -5.28 -2.23
C GLY A 53 -3.26 -4.49 -1.05
N LEU A 54 -2.84 -3.22 -0.93
CA LEU A 54 -3.36 -2.28 0.04
C LEU A 54 -4.88 -2.11 -0.09
N LYS A 55 -5.39 -1.95 -1.31
CA LYS A 55 -6.82 -1.80 -1.57
C LYS A 55 -7.61 -3.02 -1.15
N SER A 56 -7.13 -4.22 -1.53
CA SER A 56 -7.77 -5.49 -1.15
C SER A 56 -7.81 -5.64 0.37
N TRP A 57 -6.68 -5.39 1.03
CA TRP A 57 -6.60 -5.47 2.49
C TRP A 57 -7.59 -4.53 3.18
N MET A 58 -7.67 -3.26 2.75
CA MET A 58 -8.61 -2.31 3.33
C MET A 58 -10.08 -2.71 3.12
N GLN A 59 -10.39 -3.39 2.02
CA GLN A 59 -11.73 -3.94 1.76
C GLN A 59 -12.04 -5.14 2.66
N ASP A 60 -11.04 -5.96 2.99
CA ASP A 60 -11.19 -7.13 3.86
C ASP A 60 -11.31 -6.77 5.36
N GLN A 61 -11.00 -5.52 5.74
CA GLN A 61 -11.10 -5.03 7.13
C GLN A 61 -12.38 -4.21 7.41
N LEU A 62 -13.23 -3.99 6.39
CA LEU A 62 -14.55 -3.38 6.50
C LEU A 62 -15.63 -4.46 6.66
#